data_AF-E1QM34-F1
#
_entry.id   AF-E1QM34-F1
#
_cell.length_a   1.000
_cell.length_b   1.000
_cell.length_c   1.000
_cell.angle_alpha   90.00
_cell.angle_beta   90.00
_cell.angle_gamma   90.00
#
_symmetry.space_group_name_H-M   'P 1'
#
loop_
_entity.id
_entity.type
_entity.pdbx_description
1 polymer ?
#
loop_
_entity_poly.entity_id
_entity_poly.type
_entity_poly.pdbx_seq_one_letter_code
_entity_poly.pdbx_strand_id
1 'polypeptide(L)'
;MMIFRPKSVLTFLSLLLGLAAAPLALAAPAVIQVRVEAGPAYVQKASVMLWPVEKTPSMAIWLARPDGSHALTIYVSHRVAVQDWVTGPFTDKRDVRRPEALPIWAAAHQRSGRPERQQCAACHDQHQREEIDPAARKALDAISGATPQTSFSRNVNLPADFAPGRYLIRLEVNHSWDYNQAYPEDTEPDSPGYNGQSGQPSVLWQGELTVGAAASQARLHPVGHGAPGGQSGRITFDKDGLDSALGILSAVTARYLPPAKSAVTAGRR
;
A
#
# COMPACT_ATOMS: atom_id res chain seq x y z
N MET A 1 -52.69 44.22 71.77
CA MET A 1 -51.63 43.22 71.49
C MET A 1 -52.02 42.49 70.19
N MET A 2 -51.60 43.01 69.04
CA MET A 2 -51.82 42.42 67.71
C MET A 2 -50.47 41.89 67.22
N ILE A 3 -50.38 40.58 67.02
CA ILE A 3 -49.14 39.90 66.60
C ILE A 3 -49.16 39.80 65.07
N PHE A 4 -48.29 40.57 64.41
CA PHE A 4 -47.99 40.46 62.99
C PHE A 4 -47.15 39.20 62.74
N ARG A 5 -47.59 38.31 61.85
CA ARG A 5 -46.77 37.20 61.32
C ARG A 5 -46.17 37.60 59.97
N PRO A 6 -44.83 37.54 59.76
CA PRO A 6 -44.26 37.69 58.45
C PRO A 6 -44.35 36.37 57.66
N LYS A 7 -44.66 36.46 56.36
CA LYS A 7 -44.62 35.33 55.41
C LYS A 7 -43.19 35.14 54.94
N SER A 8 -42.59 33.99 55.23
CA SER A 8 -41.30 33.57 54.70
C SER A 8 -41.47 33.14 53.23
N VAL A 9 -40.81 33.84 52.32
CA VAL A 9 -40.69 33.44 50.90
C VAL A 9 -39.51 32.46 50.81
N LEU A 10 -39.79 31.22 50.41
CA LEU A 10 -38.79 30.17 50.21
C LEU A 10 -38.25 30.29 48.78
N THR A 11 -37.02 30.77 48.62
CA THR A 11 -36.34 30.83 47.32
C THR A 11 -35.63 29.50 47.07
N PHE A 12 -36.11 28.71 46.12
CA PHE A 12 -35.41 27.50 45.64
C PHE A 12 -34.23 27.94 44.76
N LEU A 13 -33.00 27.70 45.23
CA LEU A 13 -31.79 27.88 44.44
C LEU A 13 -31.44 26.55 43.77
N SER A 14 -31.81 26.42 42.49
CA SER A 14 -31.47 25.25 41.67
C SER A 14 -30.00 25.33 41.26
N LEU A 15 -29.12 24.55 41.90
CA LEU A 15 -27.72 24.43 41.51
C LEU A 15 -27.62 23.46 40.31
N LEU A 16 -27.64 23.99 39.09
CA LEU A 16 -27.31 23.22 37.88
C LEU A 16 -25.80 23.01 37.82
N LEU A 17 -25.33 21.83 38.23
CA LEU A 17 -23.97 21.37 37.97
C LEU A 17 -23.85 21.03 36.48
N GLY A 18 -23.40 22.00 35.68
CA GLY A 18 -23.03 21.77 34.29
C GLY A 18 -21.73 20.98 34.21
N LEU A 19 -21.80 19.66 34.08
CA LEU A 19 -20.66 18.86 33.65
C LEU A 19 -20.45 19.13 32.15
N ALA A 20 -19.65 20.12 31.82
CA ALA A 20 -19.19 20.33 30.46
C ALA A 20 -18.26 19.17 30.09
N ALA A 21 -18.80 18.14 29.42
CA ALA A 21 -17.98 17.14 28.75
C ALA A 21 -17.21 17.86 27.65
N ALA A 22 -15.94 18.15 27.90
CA ALA A 22 -15.06 18.65 26.86
C ALA A 22 -15.01 17.60 25.73
N PRO A 23 -15.25 17.97 24.47
CA PRO A 23 -15.15 17.03 23.37
C PRO A 23 -13.71 16.50 23.36
N LEU A 24 -13.56 15.18 23.44
CA LEU A 24 -12.29 14.52 23.27
C LEU A 24 -11.86 14.75 21.82
N ALA A 25 -11.06 15.81 21.58
CA ALA A 25 -10.50 16.07 20.27
C ALA A 25 -9.56 14.92 19.93
N LEU A 26 -10.04 13.98 19.11
CA LEU A 26 -9.23 12.88 18.61
C LEU A 26 -8.10 13.50 17.79
N ALA A 27 -6.86 13.37 18.26
CA ALA A 27 -5.71 13.85 17.52
C ALA A 27 -5.70 13.22 16.12
N ALA A 28 -5.42 14.02 15.09
CA ALA A 28 -5.33 13.52 13.73
C ALA A 28 -4.31 12.36 13.68
N PRO A 29 -4.61 11.24 12.99
CA PRO A 29 -3.73 10.08 12.97
C PRO A 29 -2.38 10.43 12.35
N ALA A 30 -1.35 9.66 12.71
CA ALA A 30 -0.07 9.76 12.04
C ALA A 30 -0.22 9.33 10.56
N VAL A 31 0.51 9.97 9.66
CA VAL A 31 0.38 9.74 8.22
C VAL A 31 1.72 9.31 7.64
N ILE A 32 1.69 8.33 6.75
CA ILE A 32 2.78 8.09 5.81
C ILE A 32 2.35 8.58 4.44
N GLN A 33 3.16 9.47 3.87
CA GLN A 33 3.02 9.96 2.52
C GLN A 33 4.13 9.35 1.66
N VAL A 34 3.77 8.77 0.53
CA VAL A 34 4.71 8.26 -0.48
C VAL A 34 4.47 8.99 -1.79
N ARG A 35 5.51 9.57 -2.37
CA ARG A 35 5.51 10.18 -3.69
C ARG A 35 6.30 9.30 -4.64
N VAL A 36 5.66 8.95 -5.75
CA VAL A 36 6.21 8.13 -6.83
C VAL A 36 6.28 8.99 -8.08
N GLU A 37 7.45 9.10 -8.66
CA GLU A 37 7.70 9.85 -9.89
C GLU A 37 7.87 8.89 -11.06
N ALA A 38 7.04 9.06 -12.08
CA ALA A 38 7.07 8.25 -13.29
C ALA A 38 8.38 8.48 -14.04
N GLY A 39 9.05 7.39 -14.42
CA GLY A 39 10.22 7.40 -15.27
C GLY A 39 9.87 7.27 -16.76
N PRO A 40 10.88 7.29 -17.64
CA PRO A 40 10.67 7.21 -19.08
C PRO A 40 10.01 5.90 -19.55
N ALA A 41 10.15 4.80 -18.81
CA ALA A 41 9.53 3.51 -19.12
C ALA A 41 8.21 3.27 -18.35
N TYR A 42 7.64 4.31 -17.71
CA TYR A 42 6.43 4.16 -16.89
C TYR A 42 5.19 3.82 -17.71
N VAL A 43 4.99 4.48 -18.85
CA VAL A 43 3.90 4.13 -19.77
C VAL A 43 4.52 3.44 -20.97
N GLN A 44 4.19 2.15 -21.16
CA GLN A 44 4.53 1.46 -22.39
C GLN A 44 3.34 1.42 -23.33
N LYS A 45 3.61 1.68 -24.61
CA LYS A 45 2.62 1.55 -25.68
C LYS A 45 2.71 0.12 -26.21
N ALA A 46 1.59 -0.58 -26.18
CA ALA A 46 1.41 -1.87 -26.80
C ALA A 46 0.29 -1.80 -27.84
N SER A 47 0.24 -2.78 -28.73
CA SER A 47 -0.86 -2.91 -29.68
C SER A 47 -1.63 -4.18 -29.34
N VAL A 48 -2.91 -4.04 -29.02
CA VAL A 48 -3.82 -5.19 -28.96
C VAL A 48 -4.54 -5.23 -30.31
N MET A 49 -4.13 -6.18 -31.15
CA MET A 49 -4.54 -6.25 -32.56
C MET A 49 -4.15 -4.96 -33.32
N LEU A 50 -5.12 -4.12 -33.70
CA LEU A 50 -4.91 -2.86 -34.43
C LEU A 50 -5.07 -1.60 -33.56
N TRP A 51 -5.36 -1.75 -32.27
CA TRP A 51 -5.63 -0.62 -31.38
C TRP A 51 -4.45 -0.36 -30.46
N PRO A 52 -3.92 0.88 -30.43
CA PRO A 52 -2.89 1.25 -29.47
C PRO A 52 -3.47 1.27 -28.06
N VAL A 53 -2.76 0.64 -27.13
CA VAL A 53 -3.11 0.59 -25.71
C VAL A 53 -1.91 1.09 -24.91
N GLU A 54 -2.18 1.98 -23.96
CA GLU A 54 -1.19 2.38 -22.97
C GLU A 54 -1.30 1.49 -21.74
N LYS A 55 -0.17 0.94 -21.32
CA LYS A 55 -0.06 0.09 -20.13
C LYS A 55 0.71 0.87 -19.07
N THR A 56 0.19 0.81 -17.84
CA THR A 56 0.87 1.30 -16.64
C THR A 56 1.40 0.12 -15.83
N PRO A 57 2.44 0.32 -15.01
CA PRO A 57 3.02 -0.75 -14.23
C PRO A 57 2.07 -1.20 -13.14
N SER A 58 2.28 -2.41 -12.67
CA SER A 58 1.76 -2.86 -11.39
C SER A 58 2.76 -2.54 -10.29
N MET A 59 2.29 -2.19 -9.10
CA MET A 59 3.17 -1.94 -7.97
C MET A 59 2.51 -2.22 -6.63
N ALA A 60 3.33 -2.44 -5.62
CA ALA A 60 2.94 -2.47 -4.22
C ALA A 60 3.89 -1.62 -3.39
N ILE A 61 3.36 -0.96 -2.37
CA ILE A 61 4.08 -0.13 -1.42
C ILE A 61 3.75 -0.64 -0.03
N TRP A 62 4.75 -0.91 0.80
CA TRP A 62 4.54 -1.41 2.15
C TRP A 62 5.66 -1.00 3.10
N LEU A 63 5.36 -1.07 4.39
CA LEU A 63 6.36 -1.05 5.44
C LEU A 63 6.76 -2.47 5.79
N ALA A 64 8.06 -2.68 5.95
CA ALA A 64 8.64 -3.85 6.56
C ALA A 64 9.42 -3.45 7.82
N ARG A 65 9.55 -4.37 8.77
CA ARG A 65 10.48 -4.22 9.89
C ARG A 65 11.94 -4.36 9.41
N PRO A 66 12.93 -4.00 10.23
CA PRO A 66 14.35 -4.13 9.85
C PRO A 66 14.77 -5.55 9.48
N ASP A 67 14.10 -6.57 10.03
CA ASP A 67 14.30 -7.98 9.68
C ASP A 67 13.68 -8.39 8.32
N GLY A 68 13.04 -7.44 7.62
CA GLY A 68 12.37 -7.66 6.35
C GLY A 68 10.94 -8.21 6.47
N SER A 69 10.44 -8.48 7.68
CA SER A 69 9.06 -8.95 7.89
C SER A 69 8.05 -7.85 7.56
N HIS A 70 6.94 -8.22 6.92
CA HIS A 70 5.89 -7.29 6.54
C HIS A 70 5.23 -6.65 7.79
N ALA A 71 5.00 -5.33 7.71
CA ALA A 71 4.49 -4.52 8.80
C ALA A 71 3.23 -3.72 8.46
N LEU A 72 2.98 -3.34 7.22
CA LEU A 72 1.74 -2.69 6.75
C LEU A 72 1.76 -2.53 5.23
N THR A 73 0.71 -2.93 4.52
CA THR A 73 0.53 -2.55 3.10
C THR A 73 -0.03 -1.13 3.01
N ILE A 74 0.62 -0.27 2.23
CA ILE A 74 0.22 1.12 1.98
C ILE A 74 -0.61 1.20 0.70
N TYR A 75 -0.15 0.53 -0.35
CA TYR A 75 -0.79 0.54 -1.66
C TYR A 75 -0.48 -0.76 -2.40
N VAL A 76 -1.42 -1.24 -3.22
CA VAL A 76 -1.20 -2.27 -4.22
C VAL A 76 -2.08 -2.01 -5.45
N SER A 77 -1.57 -2.21 -6.65
CA SER A 77 -2.38 -2.10 -7.86
C SER A 77 -3.55 -3.09 -7.81
N HIS A 78 -4.78 -2.60 -8.02
CA HIS A 78 -6.01 -3.38 -7.85
C HIS A 78 -5.96 -4.74 -8.56
N ARG A 79 -5.56 -4.74 -9.84
CA ARG A 79 -5.43 -5.96 -10.65
C ARG A 79 -4.57 -7.04 -9.99
N VAL A 80 -3.44 -6.66 -9.38
CA VAL A 80 -2.59 -7.62 -8.66
C VAL A 80 -3.31 -8.13 -7.43
N ALA A 81 -3.88 -7.21 -6.65
CA ALA A 81 -4.52 -7.49 -5.37
C ALA A 81 -5.70 -8.47 -5.51
N VAL A 82 -6.48 -8.36 -6.60
CA VAL A 82 -7.64 -9.22 -6.88
C VAL A 82 -7.39 -10.32 -7.91
N GLN A 83 -6.23 -10.36 -8.58
CA GLN A 83 -5.91 -11.28 -9.69
C GLN A 83 -6.88 -11.18 -10.88
N ASP A 84 -7.47 -10.01 -11.14
CA ASP A 84 -8.39 -9.78 -12.29
C ASP A 84 -7.62 -9.48 -13.58
N TRP A 85 -7.00 -10.51 -14.13
CA TRP A 85 -6.22 -10.43 -15.35
C TRP A 85 -7.11 -10.40 -16.60
N VAL A 86 -6.69 -9.65 -17.61
CA VAL A 86 -7.36 -9.67 -18.93
C VAL A 86 -6.94 -10.95 -19.65
N THR A 87 -7.90 -11.71 -20.15
CA THR A 87 -7.70 -13.01 -20.80
C THR A 87 -8.39 -13.08 -22.16
N GLY A 88 -8.00 -14.07 -22.97
CA GLY A 88 -8.66 -14.37 -24.23
C GLY A 88 -10.04 -15.00 -24.05
N PRO A 89 -10.84 -15.11 -25.13
CA PRO A 89 -12.25 -15.52 -25.07
C PRO A 89 -12.50 -16.95 -24.58
N PHE A 90 -11.47 -17.81 -24.54
CA PHE A 90 -11.57 -19.22 -24.17
C PHE A 90 -10.89 -19.57 -22.85
N THR A 91 -10.45 -18.57 -22.08
CA THR A 91 -9.72 -18.77 -20.82
C THR A 91 -10.54 -18.21 -19.66
N ASP A 92 -10.91 -19.07 -18.72
CA ASP A 92 -11.51 -18.63 -17.47
C ASP A 92 -10.47 -17.81 -16.69
N LYS A 93 -10.82 -16.57 -16.36
CA LYS A 93 -9.96 -15.70 -15.56
C LYS A 93 -9.57 -16.33 -14.22
N ARG A 94 -10.44 -17.18 -13.65
CA ARG A 94 -10.21 -17.87 -12.37
C ARG A 94 -9.02 -18.83 -12.40
N ASP A 95 -8.64 -19.30 -13.58
CA ASP A 95 -7.50 -20.19 -13.78
C ASP A 95 -6.20 -19.44 -14.05
N VAL A 96 -6.29 -18.11 -14.24
CA VAL A 96 -5.13 -17.30 -14.57
C VAL A 96 -4.42 -16.82 -13.31
N ARG A 97 -3.12 -17.11 -13.23
CA ARG A 97 -2.20 -16.56 -12.23
C ARG A 97 -1.09 -15.78 -12.93
N ARG A 98 -0.61 -14.75 -12.24
CA ARG A 98 0.58 -13.98 -12.63
C ARG A 98 1.50 -13.83 -11.42
N PRO A 99 2.12 -14.92 -10.94
CA PRO A 99 3.02 -14.86 -9.78
C PRO A 99 4.20 -13.90 -10.01
N GLU A 100 4.58 -13.68 -11.28
CA GLU A 100 5.64 -12.75 -11.68
C GLU A 100 5.30 -11.29 -11.43
N ALA A 101 4.02 -10.93 -11.25
CA ALA A 101 3.60 -9.54 -11.19
C ALA A 101 4.25 -8.77 -10.03
N LEU A 102 4.16 -9.28 -8.79
CA LEU A 102 4.76 -8.68 -7.59
C LEU A 102 5.15 -9.77 -6.56
N PRO A 103 6.10 -10.67 -6.90
CA PRO A 103 6.42 -11.84 -6.09
C PRO A 103 7.01 -11.52 -4.72
N ILE A 104 7.74 -10.41 -4.57
CA ILE A 104 8.39 -10.05 -3.30
C ILE A 104 7.32 -9.63 -2.28
N TRP A 105 6.44 -8.71 -2.66
CA TRP A 105 5.34 -8.24 -1.83
C TRP A 105 4.39 -9.38 -1.50
N ALA A 106 3.98 -10.17 -2.50
CA ALA A 106 3.04 -11.27 -2.30
C ALA A 106 3.55 -12.26 -1.24
N ALA A 107 4.83 -12.66 -1.33
CA ALA A 107 5.42 -13.57 -0.36
C ALA A 107 5.65 -12.91 1.01
N ALA A 108 6.04 -11.64 1.07
CA ALA A 108 6.21 -10.91 2.34
C ALA A 108 4.86 -10.78 3.07
N HIS A 109 3.80 -10.47 2.33
CA HIS A 109 2.43 -10.36 2.83
C HIS A 109 1.92 -11.71 3.32
N GLN A 110 2.10 -12.78 2.53
CA GLN A 110 1.68 -14.14 2.90
C GLN A 110 2.28 -14.60 4.23
N ARG A 111 3.57 -14.31 4.45
CA ARG A 111 4.31 -14.70 5.67
C ARG A 111 3.94 -13.86 6.89
N SER A 112 3.29 -12.70 6.73
CA SER A 112 2.93 -11.82 7.84
C SER A 112 1.95 -12.45 8.83
N GLY A 113 1.23 -13.50 8.40
CA GLY A 113 0.25 -14.20 9.23
C GLY A 113 -0.98 -13.36 9.62
N ARG A 114 -1.08 -12.12 9.14
CA ARG A 114 -2.13 -11.15 9.51
C ARG A 114 -3.52 -11.53 8.99
N PRO A 115 -4.61 -11.01 9.59
CA PRO A 115 -5.99 -11.25 9.15
C PRO A 115 -6.27 -10.82 7.70
N GLU A 116 -5.31 -10.15 7.05
CA GLU A 116 -5.26 -9.90 5.60
C GLU A 116 -5.22 -11.19 4.74
N ARG A 117 -5.17 -12.39 5.35
CA ARG A 117 -5.29 -13.68 4.67
C ARG A 117 -6.52 -13.83 3.76
N GLN A 118 -7.63 -13.17 4.09
CA GLN A 118 -8.84 -13.18 3.25
C GLN A 118 -8.91 -12.00 2.28
N GLN A 119 -7.93 -11.10 2.32
CA GLN A 119 -8.04 -9.76 1.76
C GLN A 119 -7.20 -9.58 0.51
N CYS A 120 -6.43 -10.58 0.08
CA CYS A 120 -5.62 -10.51 -1.14
C CYS A 120 -5.64 -11.84 -1.90
N ALA A 121 -6.09 -11.79 -3.15
CA ALA A 121 -6.09 -12.94 -4.05
C ALA A 121 -4.66 -13.34 -4.47
N ALA A 122 -3.74 -12.39 -4.57
CA ALA A 122 -2.38 -12.64 -5.06
C ALA A 122 -1.57 -13.62 -4.21
N CYS A 123 -1.78 -13.62 -2.90
CA CYS A 123 -0.96 -14.36 -1.93
C CYS A 123 -1.73 -15.45 -1.15
N HIS A 124 -3.06 -15.50 -1.27
CA HIS A 124 -3.92 -16.43 -0.52
C HIS A 124 -4.93 -17.20 -1.37
N ASP A 125 -4.77 -17.16 -2.69
CA ASP A 125 -5.60 -17.87 -3.68
C ASP A 125 -7.11 -17.65 -3.51
N GLN A 126 -7.49 -16.48 -2.99
CA GLN A 126 -8.89 -16.11 -2.74
C GLN A 126 -9.69 -15.98 -4.05
N HIS A 127 -9.01 -15.82 -5.19
CA HIS A 127 -9.62 -15.69 -6.52
C HIS A 127 -10.38 -16.96 -6.97
N GLN A 128 -10.13 -18.11 -6.33
CA GLN A 128 -10.86 -19.35 -6.60
C GLN A 128 -12.16 -19.47 -5.79
N ARG A 129 -12.43 -18.57 -4.85
CA ARG A 129 -13.64 -18.62 -4.01
C ARG A 129 -14.81 -18.00 -4.75
N GLU A 130 -15.98 -18.62 -4.63
CA GLU A 130 -17.23 -18.10 -5.22
C GLU A 130 -17.62 -16.72 -4.64
N GLU A 131 -17.24 -16.43 -3.39
CA GLU A 131 -17.54 -15.15 -2.74
C GLU A 131 -16.35 -14.69 -1.86
N ILE A 132 -15.91 -13.44 -2.06
CA ILE A 132 -14.98 -12.76 -1.15
C ILE A 132 -15.82 -12.04 -0.10
N ASP A 133 -15.50 -12.24 1.19
CA ASP A 133 -16.17 -11.57 2.31
C ASP A 133 -16.24 -10.04 2.07
N PRO A 134 -17.43 -9.40 2.19
CA PRO A 134 -17.58 -7.95 1.98
C PRO A 134 -16.64 -7.09 2.84
N ALA A 135 -16.34 -7.51 4.07
CA ALA A 135 -15.39 -6.78 4.92
C ALA A 135 -13.96 -6.91 4.38
N ALA A 136 -13.57 -8.11 3.92
CA ALA A 136 -12.31 -8.33 3.24
C ALA A 136 -12.18 -7.53 1.93
N ARG A 137 -13.26 -7.42 1.14
CA ARG A 137 -13.32 -6.58 -0.06
C ARG A 137 -13.08 -5.10 0.27
N LYS A 138 -13.79 -4.57 1.27
CA LYS A 138 -13.64 -3.18 1.70
C LYS A 138 -12.22 -2.86 2.19
N ALA A 139 -11.59 -3.79 2.90
CA ALA A 139 -10.20 -3.64 3.34
C ALA A 139 -9.22 -3.62 2.15
N LEU A 140 -9.44 -4.47 1.15
CA LEU A 140 -8.64 -4.48 -0.06
C LEU A 140 -8.81 -3.22 -0.90
N ASP A 141 -10.04 -2.71 -1.04
CA ASP A 141 -10.31 -1.46 -1.75
C ASP A 141 -9.68 -0.26 -1.03
N ALA A 142 -9.49 -0.31 0.29
CA ALA A 142 -8.82 0.75 1.04
C ALA A 142 -7.31 0.85 0.75
N ILE A 143 -6.67 -0.26 0.37
CA ILE A 143 -5.24 -0.32 0.04
C ILE A 143 -4.97 -0.50 -1.45
N SER A 144 -6.01 -0.72 -2.27
CA SER A 144 -5.85 -0.98 -3.69
C SER A 144 -6.47 0.10 -4.56
N GLY A 145 -5.93 0.26 -5.76
CA GLY A 145 -6.49 1.22 -6.72
C GLY A 145 -5.81 1.12 -8.06
N ALA A 146 -6.39 1.81 -9.05
CA ALA A 146 -5.76 1.96 -10.36
C ALA A 146 -4.36 2.59 -10.20
N THR A 147 -3.39 2.02 -10.92
CA THR A 147 -2.08 2.67 -11.05
C THR A 147 -2.28 3.96 -11.84
N PRO A 148 -1.93 5.14 -11.30
CA PRO A 148 -2.05 6.40 -12.03
C PRO A 148 -1.20 6.39 -13.30
N GLN A 149 -1.62 7.10 -14.35
CA GLN A 149 -0.87 7.20 -15.61
C GLN A 149 0.40 8.06 -15.52
N THR A 150 0.54 8.82 -14.42
CA THR A 150 1.65 9.74 -14.19
C THR A 150 2.11 9.67 -12.73
N SER A 151 3.12 10.48 -12.38
CA SER A 151 3.58 10.66 -11.00
C SER A 151 2.42 10.91 -10.03
N PHE A 152 2.48 10.31 -8.85
CA PHE A 152 1.39 10.37 -7.89
C PHE A 152 1.87 10.40 -6.45
N SER A 153 0.94 10.65 -5.52
CA SER A 153 1.17 10.50 -4.10
C SER A 153 0.10 9.60 -3.46
N ARG A 154 0.49 8.87 -2.43
CA ARG A 154 -0.39 8.07 -1.58
C ARG A 154 -0.16 8.46 -0.14
N ASN A 155 -1.26 8.66 0.57
CA ASN A 155 -1.25 8.91 2.00
C ASN A 155 -1.98 7.74 2.67
N VAL A 156 -1.40 7.21 3.74
CA VAL A 156 -2.07 6.22 4.59
C VAL A 156 -2.01 6.70 6.03
N ASN A 157 -3.15 6.59 6.72
CA ASN A 157 -3.21 6.81 8.15
C ASN A 157 -2.70 5.55 8.84
N LEU A 158 -1.74 5.71 9.74
CA LEU A 158 -1.29 4.59 10.56
C LEU A 158 -2.35 4.26 11.63
N PRO A 159 -2.52 2.97 11.98
CA PRO A 159 -3.25 2.57 13.18
C PRO A 159 -2.72 3.31 14.41
N ALA A 160 -3.62 3.64 15.34
CA ALA A 160 -3.25 4.41 16.55
C ALA A 160 -2.20 3.69 17.42
N ASP A 161 -2.18 2.36 17.38
CA ASP A 161 -1.28 1.47 18.09
C ASP A 161 -0.06 1.03 17.25
N PHE A 162 0.15 1.64 16.07
CA PHE A 162 1.30 1.30 15.23
C PHE A 162 2.62 1.63 15.94
N ALA A 163 3.43 0.61 16.19
CA ALA A 163 4.60 0.73 17.05
C ALA A 163 5.64 1.73 16.48
N PRO A 164 6.19 2.64 17.31
CA PRO A 164 7.29 3.48 16.89
C PRO A 164 8.57 2.65 16.68
N GLY A 165 9.45 3.11 15.80
CA GLY A 165 10.70 2.42 15.48
C GLY A 165 11.22 2.71 14.08
N ARG A 166 12.28 1.98 13.71
CA ARG A 166 12.83 1.97 12.35
C ARG A 166 12.07 0.97 11.49
N TYR A 167 11.72 1.39 10.29
CA TYR A 167 11.07 0.57 9.27
C TYR A 167 11.82 0.68 7.94
N LEU A 168 11.72 -0.37 7.13
CA LEU A 168 12.03 -0.32 5.72
C LEU A 168 10.75 0.09 4.99
N ILE A 169 10.80 1.16 4.22
CA ILE A 169 9.75 1.46 3.24
C ILE A 169 10.15 0.85 1.91
N ARG A 170 9.28 0.00 1.38
CA ARG A 170 9.51 -0.77 0.16
C ARG A 170 8.46 -0.44 -0.88
N LEU A 171 8.89 -0.41 -2.13
CA LEU A 171 8.04 -0.35 -3.30
C LEU A 171 8.53 -1.40 -4.29
N GLU A 172 7.68 -2.34 -4.66
CA GLU A 172 7.94 -3.27 -5.75
C GLU A 172 7.14 -2.81 -6.96
N VAL A 173 7.77 -2.76 -8.14
CA VAL A 173 7.14 -2.34 -9.39
C VAL A 173 7.49 -3.31 -10.49
N ASN A 174 6.53 -3.60 -11.36
CA ASN A 174 6.70 -4.45 -12.52
C ASN A 174 5.88 -3.92 -13.70
N HIS A 175 6.42 -4.03 -14.90
CA HIS A 175 5.71 -3.73 -16.13
C HIS A 175 5.53 -5.03 -16.94
N SER A 176 4.30 -5.30 -17.41
CA SER A 176 4.06 -6.48 -18.23
C SER A 176 4.45 -6.25 -19.69
N TRP A 177 5.00 -7.28 -20.33
CA TRP A 177 5.59 -7.25 -21.69
C TRP A 177 6.85 -6.36 -21.81
N ASP A 178 7.64 -6.27 -20.75
CA ASP A 178 8.90 -5.53 -20.67
C ASP A 178 10.10 -6.41 -21.04
N TYR A 179 10.11 -6.92 -22.27
CA TYR A 179 11.12 -7.87 -22.75
C TYR A 179 12.43 -7.21 -23.18
N ASN A 180 13.55 -7.93 -23.03
CA ASN A 180 14.86 -7.51 -23.52
C ASN A 180 15.73 -8.74 -23.88
N GLN A 181 17.03 -8.54 -24.14
CA GLN A 181 17.94 -9.63 -24.50
C GLN A 181 18.10 -10.70 -23.40
N ALA A 182 18.07 -10.29 -22.13
CA ALA A 182 18.18 -11.20 -20.99
C ALA A 182 16.82 -11.89 -20.66
N TYR A 183 15.72 -11.25 -21.02
CA TYR A 183 14.35 -11.67 -20.70
C TYR A 183 13.47 -11.65 -21.98
N PRO A 184 13.56 -12.68 -22.85
CA PRO A 184 12.81 -12.75 -24.11
C PRO A 184 11.32 -13.07 -23.90
N GLU A 185 10.50 -12.85 -24.92
CA GLU A 185 9.02 -12.98 -24.89
C GLU A 185 8.49 -14.42 -24.83
N ASP A 186 9.14 -15.34 -25.55
CA ASP A 186 8.64 -16.71 -25.75
C ASP A 186 9.38 -17.71 -24.84
N THR A 187 9.24 -17.55 -23.53
CA THR A 187 9.79 -18.51 -22.58
C THR A 187 8.76 -19.59 -22.25
N GLU A 188 9.14 -20.85 -22.49
CA GLU A 188 8.27 -21.99 -22.17
C GLU A 188 8.06 -22.09 -20.65
N PRO A 189 6.83 -22.40 -20.19
CA PRO A 189 6.58 -22.77 -18.81
C PRO A 189 7.57 -23.86 -18.35
N ASP A 190 8.04 -23.74 -17.11
CA ASP A 190 9.02 -24.64 -16.47
C ASP A 190 10.45 -24.63 -17.07
N SER A 191 10.74 -23.79 -18.07
CA SER A 191 12.11 -23.57 -18.53
C SER A 191 12.93 -22.74 -17.53
N PRO A 192 14.26 -22.91 -17.43
CA PRO A 192 15.11 -22.12 -16.54
C PRO A 192 15.05 -20.60 -16.78
N GLY A 193 14.65 -20.16 -17.98
CA GLY A 193 14.50 -18.75 -18.35
C GLY A 193 13.08 -18.20 -18.19
N TYR A 194 12.14 -18.97 -17.65
CA TYR A 194 10.73 -18.59 -17.60
C TYR A 194 10.51 -17.26 -16.85
N ASN A 195 9.88 -16.31 -17.54
CA ASN A 195 9.64 -14.94 -17.09
C ASN A 195 8.16 -14.50 -17.21
N GLY A 196 7.26 -15.47 -17.40
CA GLY A 196 5.84 -15.22 -17.55
C GLY A 196 5.52 -14.24 -18.67
N GLN A 197 4.51 -13.40 -18.48
CA GLN A 197 4.19 -12.32 -19.43
C GLN A 197 4.78 -10.98 -19.00
N SER A 198 5.72 -10.98 -18.06
CA SER A 198 6.36 -9.73 -17.61
C SER A 198 7.56 -9.36 -18.44
N GLY A 199 8.39 -10.32 -18.82
CA GLY A 199 9.71 -10.01 -19.38
C GLY A 199 10.70 -9.79 -18.24
N GLN A 200 11.18 -8.57 -18.07
CA GLN A 200 12.05 -8.25 -16.94
C GLN A 200 11.36 -8.49 -15.59
N PRO A 201 12.13 -8.90 -14.56
CA PRO A 201 11.59 -9.11 -13.23
C PRO A 201 11.15 -7.79 -12.58
N SER A 202 10.27 -7.92 -11.58
CA SER A 202 9.88 -6.80 -10.73
C SER A 202 11.09 -6.18 -10.02
N VAL A 203 11.13 -4.84 -9.93
CA VAL A 203 12.21 -4.09 -9.27
C VAL A 203 11.77 -3.69 -7.87
N LEU A 204 12.59 -3.99 -6.88
CA LEU A 204 12.41 -3.56 -5.50
C LEU A 204 13.16 -2.25 -5.25
N TRP A 205 12.41 -1.22 -4.89
CA TRP A 205 12.88 0.02 -4.32
C TRP A 205 12.78 -0.04 -2.79
N GLN A 206 13.82 0.43 -2.08
CA GLN A 206 13.85 0.43 -0.62
C GLN A 206 14.50 1.70 -0.06
N GLY A 207 14.01 2.14 1.09
CA GLY A 207 14.59 3.19 1.93
C GLY A 207 14.27 2.95 3.40
N GLU A 208 14.90 3.69 4.30
CA GLU A 208 14.66 3.59 5.74
C GLU A 208 13.82 4.76 6.25
N LEU A 209 12.78 4.47 7.02
CA LEU A 209 11.87 5.47 7.58
C LEU A 209 11.70 5.25 9.08
N THR A 210 11.82 6.31 9.86
CA THR A 210 11.61 6.26 11.32
C THR A 210 10.19 6.74 11.65
N VAL A 211 9.42 5.90 12.36
CA VAL A 211 8.09 6.23 12.87
C VAL A 211 8.20 6.53 14.35
N GLY A 212 7.62 7.64 14.83
CA GLY A 212 7.68 8.02 16.24
C GLY A 212 7.30 9.47 16.51
N ALA A 213 8.05 10.15 17.39
CA ALA A 213 7.67 11.48 17.85
C ALA A 213 7.90 12.61 16.82
N ALA A 214 8.85 12.43 15.90
CA ALA A 214 9.25 13.45 14.93
C ALA A 214 8.94 13.01 13.50
N ALA A 215 8.72 13.98 12.62
CA ALA A 215 8.64 13.72 11.19
C ALA A 215 9.96 13.15 10.68
N SER A 216 9.87 12.25 9.70
CA SER A 216 11.04 11.67 9.04
C SER A 216 10.80 11.54 7.55
N GLN A 217 11.87 11.36 6.78
CA GLN A 217 11.80 11.18 5.34
C GLN A 217 12.81 10.15 4.85
N ALA A 218 12.47 9.50 3.75
CA ALA A 218 13.32 8.53 3.08
C ALA A 218 13.31 8.79 1.57
N ARG A 219 14.46 8.69 0.93
CA ARG A 219 14.55 8.45 -0.52
C ARG A 219 14.72 6.94 -0.69
N LEU A 220 13.94 6.36 -1.59
CA LEU A 220 14.10 4.95 -1.92
C LEU A 220 15.02 4.83 -3.14
N HIS A 221 15.75 3.73 -3.21
CA HIS A 221 16.62 3.37 -4.32
C HIS A 221 16.31 1.94 -4.78
N PRO A 222 16.50 1.60 -6.06
CA PRO A 222 16.41 0.22 -6.51
C PRO A 222 17.54 -0.59 -5.86
N VAL A 223 17.16 -1.61 -5.09
CA VAL A 223 18.08 -2.47 -4.30
C VAL A 223 18.17 -3.90 -4.82
N GLY A 224 17.25 -4.32 -5.69
CA GLY A 224 17.23 -5.67 -6.22
C GLY A 224 15.96 -5.95 -7.02
N HIS A 225 15.76 -7.21 -7.36
CA HIS A 225 14.61 -7.66 -8.15
C HIS A 225 14.02 -8.98 -7.64
N GLY A 226 12.79 -9.27 -8.07
CA GLY A 226 12.11 -10.53 -7.83
C GLY A 226 12.56 -11.65 -8.78
N ALA A 227 12.05 -12.87 -8.57
CA ALA A 227 12.23 -13.94 -9.53
C ALA A 227 11.46 -13.61 -10.84
N PRO A 228 12.06 -13.73 -12.04
CA PRO A 228 11.42 -13.34 -13.31
C PRO A 228 10.06 -13.99 -13.55
N GLY A 229 9.91 -15.28 -13.28
CA GLY A 229 8.61 -15.98 -13.39
C GLY A 229 7.83 -16.05 -12.08
N GLY A 230 8.23 -15.30 -11.06
CA GLY A 230 7.55 -15.26 -9.76
C GLY A 230 7.65 -16.53 -8.93
N GLN A 231 8.56 -17.44 -9.23
CA GLN A 231 8.69 -18.75 -8.56
C GLN A 231 9.09 -18.64 -7.09
N SER A 232 9.64 -17.48 -6.68
CA SER A 232 9.95 -17.21 -5.28
C SER A 232 9.81 -15.72 -4.96
N GLY A 233 9.46 -15.41 -3.71
CA GLY A 233 9.56 -14.05 -3.17
C GLY A 233 10.91 -13.75 -2.53
N ARG A 234 12.00 -14.37 -3.01
CA ARG A 234 13.37 -14.00 -2.62
C ARG A 234 13.76 -12.74 -3.39
N ILE A 235 14.62 -11.94 -2.78
CA ILE A 235 15.18 -10.74 -3.41
C ILE A 235 16.57 -11.12 -3.92
N THR A 236 16.82 -10.87 -5.20
CA THR A 236 18.16 -10.91 -5.78
C THR A 236 18.73 -9.49 -5.74
N PHE A 237 19.89 -9.32 -5.07
CA PHE A 237 20.49 -8.02 -4.77
C PHE A 237 21.51 -7.57 -5.83
N ASP A 238 21.12 -7.70 -7.09
CA ASP A 238 21.84 -7.13 -8.22
C ASP A 238 20.83 -6.44 -9.16
N LYS A 239 21.32 -5.98 -10.32
CA LYS A 239 20.50 -5.34 -11.35
C LYS A 239 20.81 -5.92 -12.73
N ASP A 240 21.38 -7.11 -12.75
CA ASP A 240 21.99 -7.65 -13.95
C ASP A 240 20.91 -8.03 -14.96
N GLY A 241 21.14 -7.64 -16.21
CA GLY A 241 20.17 -7.83 -17.30
C GLY A 241 18.93 -6.93 -17.26
N LEU A 242 18.80 -6.00 -16.30
CA LEU A 242 17.71 -5.04 -16.25
C LEU A 242 18.05 -3.77 -17.05
N ASP A 243 17.12 -3.30 -17.88
CA ASP A 243 17.19 -2.04 -18.63
C ASP A 243 15.96 -1.15 -18.38
N SER A 244 14.89 -1.29 -19.17
CA SER A 244 13.66 -0.49 -19.04
C SER A 244 12.97 -0.69 -17.69
N ALA A 245 13.13 -1.83 -17.03
CA ALA A 245 12.60 -2.06 -15.69
C ALA A 245 13.17 -1.06 -14.66
N LEU A 246 14.44 -0.66 -14.79
CA LEU A 246 15.05 0.36 -13.94
C LEU A 246 14.57 1.78 -14.28
N GLY A 247 14.05 1.98 -15.50
CA GLY A 247 13.50 3.23 -16.00
C GLY A 247 12.01 3.43 -15.74
N ILE A 248 11.32 2.47 -15.09
CA ILE A 248 9.89 2.60 -14.78
C ILE A 248 9.66 3.79 -13.84
N LEU A 249 10.52 3.97 -12.83
CA LEU A 249 10.42 5.05 -11.85
C LEU A 249 11.67 5.92 -11.88
N SER A 250 11.50 7.24 -11.84
CA SER A 250 12.61 8.19 -11.78
C SER A 250 13.02 8.51 -10.34
N ALA A 251 12.04 8.59 -9.43
CA ALA A 251 12.27 8.85 -8.02
C ALA A 251 11.12 8.35 -7.16
N VAL A 252 11.46 7.90 -5.95
CA VAL A 252 10.48 7.57 -4.92
C VAL A 252 10.93 8.18 -3.60
N THR A 253 10.03 8.90 -2.95
CA THR A 253 10.27 9.50 -1.63
C THR A 253 9.12 9.16 -0.69
N ALA A 254 9.43 9.01 0.59
CA ALA A 254 8.45 8.79 1.63
C ALA A 254 8.66 9.75 2.79
N ARG A 255 7.57 10.12 3.45
CA ARG A 255 7.56 10.97 4.64
C ARG A 255 6.65 10.37 5.68
N TYR A 256 7.13 10.32 6.92
CA TYR A 256 6.32 10.10 8.09
C TYR A 256 5.95 11.45 8.71
N LEU A 257 4.68 11.65 9.00
CA LEU A 257 4.13 12.82 9.66
C LEU A 257 3.49 12.36 10.97
N PRO A 258 4.01 12.78 12.14
CA PRO A 258 3.41 12.43 13.43
C PRO A 258 2.02 13.08 13.57
N PRO A 259 1.17 12.59 14.49
CA PRO A 259 -0.11 13.22 14.82
C PRO A 259 0.06 14.71 15.08
N ALA A 260 -0.85 15.53 14.56
CA ALA A 260 -0.85 16.96 14.90
C ALA A 260 -1.02 17.10 16.42
N LYS A 261 -0.14 17.87 17.08
CA LYS A 261 -0.32 18.18 18.50
C LYS A 261 -1.60 18.99 18.64
N SER A 262 -2.55 18.51 19.44
CA SER A 262 -3.74 19.31 19.80
C SER A 262 -3.27 20.63 20.39
N ALA A 263 -3.62 21.74 19.74
CA ALA A 263 -3.40 23.06 20.29
C ALA A 263 -4.28 23.19 21.53
N VAL A 264 -3.72 22.90 22.70
CA VAL A 264 -4.32 23.31 23.96
C VAL A 264 -4.20 24.82 23.96
N THR A 265 -5.30 25.50 23.66
CA THR A 265 -5.44 26.94 23.84
C THR A 265 -5.10 27.24 25.29
N ALA A 266 -3.89 27.76 25.53
CA ALA A 266 -3.51 28.28 26.83
C ALA A 266 -4.46 29.44 27.12
N GLY A 267 -5.48 29.18 27.93
CA GLY A 267 -6.38 30.20 28.45
C GLY A 267 -5.54 31.28 29.12
N ARG A 268 -5.55 32.48 28.53
CA ARG A 268 -5.08 33.68 29.21
C ARG A 268 -5.91 33.82 30.48
N ARG A 269 -5.22 33.76 31.62
CA ARG A 269 -5.72 34.26 32.90
C ARG A 269 -5.90 35.77 32.84
#